data_AF-A0A836Q355-F1
#
_entry.id   AF-A0A836Q355-F1
#
_cell.length_a   1.000
_cell.length_b   1.000
_cell.length_c   1.000
_cell.angle_alpha   90.00
_cell.angle_beta   90.00
_cell.angle_gamma   90.00
#
_symmetry.space_group_name_H-M   'P 1'
#
loop_
_entity.id
_entity.type
_entity.pdbx_description
1 polymer ?
#
loop_
_entity_poly.entity_id
_entity_poly.type
_entity_poly.pdbx_seq_one_letter_code
_entity_poly.pdbx_strand_id
1 'polypeptide(L)' 'MKVFTEAKPGLIQSSAIALGFFDGVHPGHQVVIGKAVEEARALGVTSGVVTFL' A
#
# COMPACT_ATOMS: atom_id res chain seq x y z
N MET A 1 -8.57 -0.45 8.08
CA MET A 1 -7.18 -0.10 7.69
C MET A 1 -6.35 -0.02 8.95
N LYS A 2 -5.19 -0.67 9.00
CA LYS A 2 -4.20 -0.48 10.08
C LYS A 2 -3.20 0.57 9.61
N VAL A 3 -2.76 1.45 10.49
CA VAL A 3 -1.76 2.49 10.20
C VAL A 3 -0.56 2.24 11.09
N PHE A 4 0.63 2.37 10.51
CA PHE A 4 1.90 2.21 11.20
C PHE A 4 2.78 3.42 10.87
N THR A 5 3.40 3.99 11.88
CA THR A 5 4.32 5.13 11.74
C THR A 5 5.78 4.69 11.64
N GLU A 6 6.06 3.43 11.95
CA GLU A 6 7.40 2.83 11.91
C GLU A 6 7.36 1.49 11.19
N ALA A 7 8.31 1.25 10.29
CA ALA A 7 8.49 -0.04 9.66
C ALA A 7 9.28 -0.97 10.59
N LYS A 8 8.64 -2.02 11.10
CA LYS A 8 9.28 -3.05 11.95
C LYS A 8 9.27 -4.41 11.25
N PRO A 9 10.31 -5.24 11.43
CA PRO A 9 10.27 -6.62 10.97
C PRO A 9 9.05 -7.36 11.54
N GLY A 10 8.35 -8.13 10.71
CA GLY A 10 7.20 -8.94 11.13
C GLY A 10 5.87 -8.18 11.32
N LEU A 11 5.82 -6.89 11.02
CA LEU A 11 4.59 -6.07 11.14
C LEU A 11 3.45 -6.61 10.26
N ILE A 12 3.79 -7.01 9.03
CA ILE A 12 2.94 -7.72 8.08
C ILE A 12 3.81 -8.81 7.43
N GLN A 13 3.29 -10.04 7.33
CA GLN A 13 4.05 -11.16 6.76
C GLN A 13 4.26 -11.05 5.25
N SER A 14 3.23 -10.67 4.50
CA SER A 14 3.30 -10.48 3.05
C SER A 14 2.26 -9.46 2.59
N SER A 15 2.64 -8.62 1.62
CA SER A 15 1.79 -7.57 1.09
C SER A 15 2.20 -7.12 -0.30
N ALA A 16 1.23 -6.67 -1.11
CA ALA A 16 1.50 -5.81 -2.26
C ALA A 16 1.27 -4.35 -1.85
N ILE A 17 2.26 -3.49 -2.10
CA ILE A 17 2.25 -2.11 -1.62
C ILE A 17 2.32 -1.11 -2.77
N ALA A 18 1.58 -0.01 -2.64
CA ALA A 18 1.79 1.20 -3.40
C ALA A 18 2.69 2.14 -2.57
N LEU A 19 3.80 2.59 -3.15
CA LEU A 19 4.78 3.47 -2.49
C LEU A 19 4.76 4.85 -3.16
N GLY A 20 4.60 5.91 -2.37
CA GLY A 20 4.55 7.28 -2.88
C GLY A 20 4.01 8.28 -1.86
N PHE A 21 4.14 9.57 -2.15
CA PHE A 21 3.66 10.64 -1.26
C PHE A 21 2.12 10.69 -1.20
N PHE A 22 1.46 10.35 -2.31
CA PHE A 22 0.00 10.26 -2.45
C PHE A 22 -0.79 11.51 -2.03
N ASP A 23 -0.17 12.69 -1.98
CA ASP A 23 -0.87 13.94 -1.67
C ASP A 23 -1.95 14.24 -2.71
N GLY A 24 -3.15 14.58 -2.24
CA GLY A 24 -4.35 14.79 -3.04
C GLY A 24 -4.97 13.57 -3.73
N VAL A 25 -4.33 12.37 -3.69
CA VAL A 25 -4.85 11.09 -4.24
C VAL A 25 -5.57 11.24 -5.61
N HIS A 26 -4.98 12.00 -6.52
CA HIS A 26 -5.54 12.26 -7.85
C HIS A 26 -5.62 10.97 -8.71
N PRO A 27 -6.25 10.98 -9.90
CA PRO A 27 -6.46 9.76 -10.70
C PRO A 27 -5.18 8.95 -10.97
N GLY A 28 -4.05 9.60 -11.26
CA GLY A 28 -2.75 8.92 -11.35
C GLY A 28 -2.34 8.11 -10.10
N HIS A 29 -2.54 8.65 -8.89
CA HIS A 29 -2.31 7.90 -7.65
C HIS A 29 -3.26 6.70 -7.52
N GLN A 30 -4.52 6.88 -7.91
CA GLN A 30 -5.52 5.82 -7.84
C GLN A 30 -5.16 4.63 -8.73
N VAL A 31 -4.49 4.86 -9.87
CA VAL A 31 -3.96 3.77 -10.71
C VAL A 31 -2.92 2.94 -9.97
N VAL A 32 -1.95 3.59 -9.31
CA VAL A 32 -0.88 2.90 -8.57
C VAL A 32 -1.44 2.14 -7.36
N ILE A 33 -2.31 2.79 -6.58
CA ILE A 33 -2.98 2.19 -5.41
C ILE A 33 -3.87 1.02 -5.87
N GLY A 34 -4.65 1.21 -6.93
CA GLY A 34 -5.51 0.18 -7.51
C GLY A 34 -4.72 -1.04 -7.94
N LYS A 35 -3.58 -0.86 -8.60
CA LYS A 35 -2.69 -1.95 -8.99
C LYS A 35 -2.19 -2.75 -7.78
N ALA A 36 -1.79 -2.09 -6.70
CA ALA A 36 -1.39 -2.79 -5.48
C ALA A 36 -2.54 -3.61 -4.86
N VAL A 37 -3.78 -3.11 -4.93
CA VAL A 37 -4.96 -3.86 -4.48
C VAL A 37 -5.23 -5.08 -5.36
N GLU A 38 -5.13 -4.93 -6.68
CA GLU A 38 -5.30 -6.02 -7.63
C GLU A 38 -4.27 -7.14 -7.42
N GLU A 39 -2.99 -6.79 -7.29
CA GLU A 39 -1.92 -7.76 -7.04
C GLU A 39 -2.08 -8.44 -5.68
N ALA A 40 -2.42 -7.68 -4.63
CA ALA A 40 -2.70 -8.25 -3.31
C ALA A 40 -3.83 -9.28 -3.37
N ARG A 41 -4.91 -8.97 -4.10
CA ARG A 41 -6.04 -9.88 -4.29
C ARG A 41 -5.63 -11.13 -5.07
N ALA A 42 -4.87 -10.99 -6.15
CA ALA A 42 -4.39 -12.11 -6.96
C ALA A 42 -3.50 -13.07 -6.16
N LEU A 43 -2.68 -12.53 -5.25
CA LEU A 43 -1.75 -13.28 -4.41
C LEU A 43 -2.36 -13.75 -3.08
N GLY A 44 -3.57 -13.32 -2.73
CA GLY A 44 -4.21 -13.62 -1.44
C GLY A 44 -3.50 -12.99 -0.23
N VAL A 45 -2.85 -11.84 -0.43
CA VAL A 45 -2.06 -11.13 0.61
C VAL A 45 -2.70 -9.77 0.95
N THR A 46 -2.09 -9.04 1.88
CA THR A 46 -2.61 -7.72 2.29
C THR A 46 -2.20 -6.64 1.29
N SER A 47 -3.12 -5.75 0.90
CA SER A 47 -2.75 -4.51 0.17
C SER A 47 -2.39 -3.41 1.14
N GLY A 48 -1.39 -2.59 0.82
CA GLY A 48 -0.99 -1.46 1.64
C GLY A 48 -0.52 -0.24 0.85
N VAL A 49 -0.46 0.89 1.55
CA VAL A 49 0.19 2.11 1.07
C VAL A 49 1.33 2.44 2.02
N VAL A 50 2.48 2.79 1.46
CA VAL A 50 3.58 3.41 2.20
C VAL A 50 3.70 4.84 1.69
N THR A 51 3.56 5.79 2.61
CA THR A 51 3.69 7.22 2.34
C THR A 51 4.69 7.86 3.30
N PHE A 52 5.01 9.13 3.05
CA PHE A 52 5.99 9.91 3.77
C PHE A 52 5.31 11.13 4.36
N LEU A 53 5.75 11.53 5.55
CA LEU A 53 5.40 12.80 6.20
C LEU A 53 6.54 13.79 6.03
#